data_AF-A0A510V4Z8-F1
#
_entry.id   AF-A0A510V4Z8-F1
#
_cell.length_a   1.000
_cell.length_b   1.000
_cell.length_c   1.000
_cell.angle_alpha   90.00
_cell.angle_beta   90.00
_cell.angle_gamma   90.00
#
_symmetry.space_group_name_H-M   'P 1'
#
loop_
_entity.id
_entity.type
_entity.pdbx_description
1 polymer ?
#
loop_
_entity_poly.entity_id
_entity_poly.type
_entity_poly.pdbx_seq_one_letter_code
_entity_poly.pdbx_strand_id
1 'polypeptide(L)'
;MTALDVWAPLGVAGTVEVVDALTHLELARTPAATPHVHRCDLEVAGHRVDVHWRAGRVLACSVAGREVASGTAEGVSTGQDTFVWDYTVMPLTVLGDTVDVTRERSGRDRWAFQVDGPQDKVWRWRPAGTLIADRMELTRDGDRSPVVTHTLRPVPGHPRSPAGPPTVSWQEQAGLAEVVMPVLWVLDQVHKGLLPKAQRIARLEFL
;
A
#
# COMPACT_ATOMS: atom_id res chain seq x y z
N MET A 1 16.08 7.03 -25.40
CA MET A 1 15.06 6.50 -24.48
C MET A 1 14.75 7.59 -23.48
N THR A 2 13.53 8.12 -23.48
CA THR A 2 13.06 9.10 -22.50
C THR A 2 13.03 8.41 -21.13
N ALA A 3 13.53 9.06 -20.09
CA ALA A 3 13.43 8.54 -18.74
C ALA A 3 11.94 8.41 -18.37
N LEU A 4 11.54 7.29 -17.76
CA LEU A 4 10.18 7.09 -17.26
C LEU A 4 9.93 8.12 -16.15
N ASP A 5 9.01 9.04 -16.38
CA ASP A 5 8.49 9.93 -15.36
C ASP A 5 7.33 9.23 -14.64
N VAL A 6 7.60 8.74 -13.43
CA VAL A 6 6.62 7.99 -12.63
C VAL A 6 5.58 8.89 -11.95
N TRP A 7 5.81 10.21 -11.93
CA TRP A 7 4.93 11.19 -11.33
C TRP A 7 4.02 11.87 -12.37
N ALA A 8 4.37 11.79 -13.65
CA ALA A 8 3.53 12.25 -14.75
C ALA A 8 2.20 11.47 -14.81
N PRO A 9 1.10 12.12 -15.23
CA PRO A 9 -0.17 11.43 -15.47
C PRO A 9 -0.03 10.23 -16.39
N LEU A 10 -0.65 9.11 -16.01
CA LEU A 10 -0.74 7.90 -16.85
C LEU A 10 -1.59 8.13 -18.11
N GLY A 11 -2.51 9.10 -18.08
CA GLY A 11 -3.35 9.46 -19.23
C GLY A 11 -4.47 8.46 -19.53
N VAL A 12 -4.64 7.45 -18.67
CA VAL A 12 -5.72 6.47 -18.76
C VAL A 12 -6.11 6.00 -17.36
N ALA A 13 -7.41 6.07 -17.04
CA ALA A 13 -7.95 5.45 -15.83
C ALA A 13 -8.03 3.93 -16.00
N GLY A 14 -7.88 3.18 -14.91
CA GLY A 14 -7.85 1.72 -15.01
C GLY A 14 -8.02 0.99 -13.70
N THR A 15 -7.99 -0.33 -13.80
CA THR A 15 -8.08 -1.25 -12.68
C THR A 15 -7.32 -2.52 -13.03
N VAL A 16 -6.58 -3.06 -12.06
CA VAL A 16 -5.86 -4.33 -12.20
C VAL A 16 -5.98 -5.14 -10.92
N GLU A 17 -6.01 -6.46 -11.06
CA GLU A 17 -5.98 -7.38 -9.92
C GLU A 17 -4.58 -7.41 -9.29
N VAL A 18 -4.54 -7.50 -7.97
CA VAL A 18 -3.31 -7.63 -7.19
C VAL A 18 -3.29 -9.03 -6.60
N VAL A 19 -2.76 -9.97 -7.39
CA VAL A 19 -2.64 -11.38 -7.01
C VAL A 19 -1.27 -11.63 -6.41
N ASP A 20 -1.21 -11.65 -5.07
CA ASP A 20 -0.01 -12.01 -4.33
C ASP A 20 0.28 -13.50 -4.52
N ALA A 21 1.38 -13.82 -5.21
CA ALA A 21 1.87 -15.16 -5.47
C ALA A 21 2.45 -15.82 -4.22
N LEU A 22 2.73 -15.04 -3.17
CA LEU A 22 3.22 -15.55 -1.90
C LEU A 22 2.16 -15.41 -0.82
N THR A 23 1.88 -16.52 -0.14
CA THR A 23 1.21 -16.45 1.16
C THR A 23 2.16 -15.89 2.21
N HIS A 24 1.60 -15.31 3.28
CA HIS A 24 2.39 -14.83 4.42
C HIS A 24 3.27 -15.93 5.04
N LEU A 25 2.78 -17.18 5.05
CA LEU A 25 3.50 -18.32 5.60
C LEU A 25 4.68 -18.75 4.71
N GLU A 26 4.53 -18.68 3.38
CA GLU A 26 5.65 -18.90 2.46
C GLU A 26 6.71 -17.82 2.61
N LEU A 27 6.30 -16.54 2.73
CA LEU A 27 7.22 -15.43 2.96
C LEU A 27 8.02 -15.59 4.26
N ALA A 28 7.36 -16.02 5.34
CA ALA A 28 7.99 -16.25 6.64
C ALA A 28 9.07 -17.35 6.59
N ARG A 29 8.91 -18.32 5.68
CA ARG A 29 9.86 -19.42 5.46
C ARG A 29 10.99 -19.06 4.52
N THR A 30 10.85 -18.00 3.73
CA THR A 30 11.92 -17.56 2.83
C THR A 30 13.14 -17.06 3.60
N PRO A 31 14.35 -17.58 3.35
CA PRO A 31 15.57 -17.12 4.00
C PRO A 31 15.78 -15.62 3.80
N ALA A 32 16.20 -14.90 4.85
CA ALA A 32 16.40 -13.45 4.80
C ALA A 32 17.48 -13.02 3.79
N ALA A 33 18.42 -13.91 3.47
CA ALA A 33 19.46 -13.71 2.48
C ALA A 33 19.01 -13.98 1.03
N THR A 34 17.75 -14.40 0.82
CA THR A 34 17.24 -14.63 -0.54
C THR A 34 17.28 -13.31 -1.32
N PRO A 35 18.00 -13.26 -2.45
CA PRO A 35 18.28 -11.99 -3.11
C PRO A 35 17.03 -11.35 -3.69
N HIS A 36 16.14 -12.16 -4.27
CA HIS A 36 14.86 -11.72 -4.83
C HIS A 36 13.77 -12.76 -4.58
N VAL A 37 12.57 -12.31 -4.23
CA VAL A 37 11.37 -13.15 -4.07
C VAL A 37 10.20 -12.45 -4.74
N HIS A 38 9.75 -12.97 -5.88
CA HIS A 38 8.63 -12.42 -6.63
C HIS A 38 7.34 -12.42 -5.80
N ARG A 39 6.54 -11.35 -5.94
CA ARG A 39 5.26 -11.16 -5.23
C ARG A 39 4.10 -11.09 -6.19
N CYS A 40 4.14 -10.19 -7.16
CA CYS A 40 3.11 -10.10 -8.18
C CYS A 40 3.62 -9.31 -9.40
N ASP A 41 2.92 -9.49 -10.51
CA ASP A 41 3.07 -8.67 -11.71
C ASP A 41 1.78 -7.87 -11.92
N LEU A 42 1.91 -6.59 -12.27
CA LEU A 42 0.78 -5.71 -12.57
C LEU A 42 0.99 -5.04 -13.93
N GLU A 43 -0.09 -4.92 -14.71
CA GLU A 43 -0.11 -4.12 -15.94
C GLU A 43 -0.82 -2.79 -15.65
N VAL A 44 -0.04 -1.71 -15.49
CA VAL A 44 -0.55 -0.38 -15.15
C VAL A 44 -0.36 0.54 -16.34
N ALA A 45 -1.45 0.87 -17.03
CA ALA A 45 -1.45 1.79 -18.18
C ALA A 45 -0.37 1.44 -19.26
N GLY A 46 -0.17 0.15 -19.53
CA GLY A 46 0.83 -0.34 -20.48
C GLY A 46 2.24 -0.51 -19.91
N HIS A 47 2.44 -0.26 -18.62
CA HIS A 47 3.66 -0.56 -17.90
C HIS A 47 3.53 -1.87 -17.11
N ARG A 48 4.38 -2.84 -17.44
CA ARG A 48 4.55 -4.04 -16.61
C ARG A 48 5.39 -3.70 -15.38
N VAL A 49 4.76 -3.82 -14.21
CA VAL A 49 5.37 -3.61 -12.90
C VAL A 49 5.58 -4.98 -12.23
N ASP A 50 6.83 -5.36 -12.02
CA ASP A 50 7.22 -6.50 -11.19
C ASP A 50 7.36 -6.02 -9.74
N VAL A 51 6.62 -6.63 -8.81
CA VAL A 51 6.78 -6.41 -7.37
C VAL A 51 7.49 -7.61 -6.77
N HIS A 52 8.53 -7.35 -5.98
CA HIS A 52 9.32 -8.39 -5.33
C HIS A 52 9.93 -7.92 -4.01
N TRP A 53 10.23 -8.88 -3.15
CA TRP A 53 11.15 -8.66 -2.03
C TRP A 53 12.58 -8.78 -2.51
N ARG A 54 13.47 -7.92 -2.02
CA ARG A 54 14.92 -8.13 -2.09
C ARG A 54 15.52 -8.42 -0.72
N ALA A 55 16.80 -8.80 -0.71
CA ALA A 55 17.55 -9.06 0.51
C ALA A 55 17.35 -7.97 1.58
N GLY A 56 17.17 -8.38 2.84
CA GLY A 56 16.88 -7.46 3.95
C GLY A 56 15.40 -7.10 4.12
N ARG A 57 14.48 -7.84 3.48
CA ARG A 57 13.03 -7.58 3.55
C ARG A 57 12.68 -6.16 3.09
N VAL A 58 13.25 -5.75 1.96
CA VAL A 58 12.86 -4.51 1.28
C VAL A 58 11.89 -4.89 0.16
N LEU A 59 10.67 -4.34 0.19
CA LEU A 59 9.71 -4.55 -0.88
C LEU A 59 9.98 -3.50 -1.96
N ALA A 60 10.19 -3.95 -3.18
CA ALA A 60 10.52 -3.12 -4.31
C ALA A 60 9.60 -3.42 -5.49
N CYS A 61 9.48 -2.46 -6.39
CA CYS A 61 8.91 -2.69 -7.70
C CYS A 61 9.81 -2.17 -8.82
N SER A 62 9.75 -2.84 -9.96
CA SER A 62 10.57 -2.56 -11.14
C SER A 62 9.73 -2.48 -12.39
N VAL A 63 10.12 -1.60 -13.30
CA VAL A 63 9.53 -1.45 -14.64
C VAL A 63 10.63 -1.61 -15.66
N ALA A 64 10.43 -2.52 -16.63
CA ALA A 64 11.45 -2.85 -17.63
C ALA A 64 12.83 -3.16 -17.01
N GLY A 65 12.84 -3.85 -15.86
CA GLY A 65 14.06 -4.24 -15.14
C GLY A 65 14.75 -3.14 -14.33
N ARG A 66 14.19 -1.92 -14.28
CA ARG A 66 14.68 -0.83 -13.44
C ARG A 66 13.80 -0.66 -12.21
N GLU A 67 14.41 -0.64 -11.02
CA GLU A 67 13.70 -0.31 -9.78
C GLU A 67 13.11 1.10 -9.87
N VAL A 68 11.80 1.21 -9.60
CA VAL A 68 11.07 2.48 -9.63
C VAL A 68 10.65 2.93 -8.23
N ALA A 69 10.33 1.99 -7.33
CA ALA A 69 10.04 2.30 -5.94
C ALA A 69 10.49 1.16 -5.02
N SER A 70 10.87 1.49 -3.78
CA SER A 70 11.15 0.51 -2.75
C SER A 70 10.91 1.06 -1.34
N GLY A 71 10.76 0.17 -0.36
CA GLY A 71 10.74 0.54 1.04
C GLY A 71 10.69 -0.65 1.98
N THR A 72 10.69 -0.36 3.27
CA THR A 72 10.73 -1.36 4.34
C THR A 72 9.67 -1.01 5.37
N ALA A 73 8.84 -1.97 5.76
CA ALA A 73 7.95 -1.79 6.90
C ALA A 73 8.74 -1.60 8.20
N GLU A 74 8.39 -0.55 8.92
CA GLU A 74 8.98 -0.18 10.21
C GLU A 74 7.91 -0.20 11.29
N GLY A 75 8.18 -0.93 12.37
CA GLY A 75 7.32 -0.93 13.55
C GLY A 75 7.47 0.37 14.35
N VAL A 76 6.35 1.00 14.66
CA VAL A 76 6.26 2.22 15.46
C VAL A 76 5.39 1.94 16.68
N SER A 77 5.97 2.14 17.86
CA SER A 77 5.28 2.05 19.14
C SER A 77 5.02 3.46 19.66
N THR A 78 3.76 3.83 19.81
CA THR A 78 3.34 5.13 20.40
C THR A 78 2.55 4.91 21.67
N GLY A 79 2.78 5.71 22.71
CA GLY A 79 2.08 5.56 23.98
C GLY A 79 2.88 6.05 25.19
N GLN A 80 2.22 6.13 26.35
CA GLN A 80 2.86 6.31 27.66
C GLN A 80 2.56 5.07 28.52
N ASP A 81 3.50 4.69 29.39
CA ASP A 81 3.62 3.61 30.40
C ASP A 81 2.51 2.54 30.59
N THR A 82 1.24 2.82 30.33
CA THR A 82 0.11 1.89 30.48
C THR A 82 -0.62 1.53 29.17
N PHE A 83 -0.43 2.26 28.06
CA PHE A 83 -1.02 1.94 26.76
C PHE A 83 -0.03 2.19 25.63
N VAL A 84 0.58 1.12 25.13
CA VAL A 84 1.39 1.13 23.90
C VAL A 84 0.49 0.71 22.73
N TRP A 85 0.47 1.53 21.69
CA TRP A 85 -0.16 1.21 20.41
C TRP A 85 0.90 1.01 19.34
N ASP A 86 1.04 -0.24 18.93
CA ASP A 86 1.92 -0.63 17.83
C ASP A 86 1.21 -0.50 16.50
N TYR A 87 1.93 0.07 15.53
CA TYR A 87 1.55 0.09 14.13
C TYR A 87 2.78 0.05 13.26
N THR A 88 2.57 -0.12 11.96
CA THR A 88 3.65 -0.13 10.98
C THR A 88 3.49 1.09 10.09
N VAL A 89 4.60 1.72 9.73
CA VAL A 89 4.67 2.65 8.59
C VAL A 89 5.66 2.08 7.59
N MET A 90 5.65 2.60 6.37
CA MET A 90 6.60 2.19 5.35
C MET A 90 6.92 3.43 4.49
N PRO A 91 7.93 4.21 4.89
CA PRO A 91 8.52 5.21 4.02
C PRO A 91 8.99 4.54 2.73
N LEU A 92 8.90 5.27 1.61
CA LEU A 92 9.29 4.75 0.30
C LEU A 92 10.37 5.63 -0.32
N THR A 93 11.20 5.04 -1.16
CA THR A 93 12.05 5.75 -2.12
C THR A 93 11.51 5.48 -3.51
N VAL A 94 11.16 6.54 -4.25
CA VAL A 94 10.61 6.46 -5.61
C VAL A 94 11.55 7.19 -6.56
N LEU A 95 12.25 6.45 -7.42
CA LEU A 95 13.29 6.98 -8.32
C LEU A 95 14.33 7.90 -7.64
N GLY A 96 14.59 7.71 -6.35
CA GLY A 96 15.53 8.50 -5.56
C GLY A 96 14.88 9.61 -4.72
N ASP A 97 13.60 9.91 -4.97
CA ASP A 97 12.82 10.81 -4.12
C ASP A 97 12.30 10.07 -2.87
N THR A 98 12.31 10.73 -1.72
CA THR A 98 11.74 10.19 -0.49
C THR A 98 10.24 10.47 -0.41
N VAL A 99 9.49 9.47 0.04
CA VAL A 99 8.09 9.56 0.43
C VAL A 99 8.00 9.20 1.91
N ASP A 100 7.74 10.21 2.73
CA ASP A 100 7.59 10.07 4.17
C ASP A 100 6.15 9.68 4.52
N VAL A 101 6.00 8.88 5.57
CA VAL A 101 4.70 8.35 5.99
C VAL A 101 4.57 8.52 7.50
N THR A 102 3.60 9.31 7.93
CA THR A 102 3.28 9.51 9.35
C THR A 102 1.83 9.15 9.63
N ARG A 103 1.57 8.60 10.83
CA ARG A 103 0.20 8.27 11.21
C ARG A 103 -0.48 9.41 11.93
N GLU A 104 -1.68 9.73 11.48
CA GLU A 104 -2.53 10.73 12.09
C GLU A 104 -3.92 10.19 12.41
N ARG A 105 -4.58 10.81 13.38
CA ARG A 105 -5.94 10.48 13.74
C ARG A 105 -6.90 11.10 12.72
N SER A 106 -7.78 10.29 12.16
CA SER A 106 -8.78 10.70 11.16
C SER A 106 -10.18 10.56 11.76
N GLY A 107 -10.63 11.58 12.48
CA GLY A 107 -11.93 11.55 13.20
C GLY A 107 -11.87 10.79 14.53
N ARG A 108 -13.03 10.34 15.02
CA ARG A 108 -13.13 9.80 16.40
C ARG A 108 -12.35 8.51 16.58
N ASP A 109 -12.55 7.51 15.72
CA ASP A 109 -12.03 6.15 15.91
C ASP A 109 -11.32 5.58 14.66
N ARG A 110 -10.86 6.44 13.76
CA ARG A 110 -10.13 6.03 12.55
C ARG A 110 -8.77 6.69 12.50
N TRP A 111 -7.85 6.02 11.83
CA TRP A 111 -6.49 6.49 11.57
C TRP A 111 -6.30 6.61 10.07
N ALA A 112 -5.40 7.50 9.67
CA ALA A 112 -4.91 7.63 8.31
C ALA A 112 -3.39 7.78 8.34
N PHE A 113 -2.75 7.59 7.19
CA PHE A 113 -1.41 8.11 6.99
C PHE A 113 -1.48 9.44 6.26
N GLN A 114 -0.75 10.40 6.80
CA GLN A 114 -0.26 11.56 6.09
C GLN A 114 0.97 11.11 5.31
N VAL A 115 1.01 11.42 4.02
CA VAL A 115 2.06 10.99 3.10
C VAL A 115 2.62 12.24 2.44
N ASP A 116 3.89 12.53 2.69
CA ASP A 116 4.58 13.69 2.17
C ASP A 116 5.64 13.20 1.17
N GLY A 117 5.57 13.65 -0.08
CA GLY A 117 6.52 13.23 -1.12
C GLY A 117 7.19 14.42 -1.82
N PRO A 118 7.86 14.16 -2.95
CA PRO A 118 8.65 15.19 -3.63
C PRO A 118 7.77 16.29 -4.22
N GLN A 119 8.37 17.45 -4.49
CA GLN A 119 7.74 18.58 -5.20
C GLN A 119 6.43 19.05 -4.53
N ASP A 120 6.44 19.13 -3.20
CA ASP A 120 5.28 19.55 -2.38
C ASP A 120 4.03 18.67 -2.59
N LYS A 121 4.20 17.46 -3.13
CA LYS A 121 3.09 16.51 -3.28
C LYS A 121 2.76 15.93 -1.92
N VAL A 122 1.49 16.04 -1.56
CA VAL A 122 0.96 15.56 -0.29
C VAL A 122 -0.26 14.71 -0.56
N TRP A 123 -0.36 13.59 0.16
CA TRP A 123 -1.51 12.71 0.10
C TRP A 123 -1.95 12.29 1.51
N ARG A 124 -3.19 11.83 1.56
CA ARG A 124 -3.74 11.10 2.69
C ARG A 124 -4.12 9.70 2.24
N TRP A 125 -3.60 8.71 2.94
CA TRP A 125 -3.96 7.30 2.75
C TRP A 125 -4.83 6.80 3.89
N ARG A 126 -6.06 6.37 3.60
CA ARG A 126 -7.06 6.09 4.64
C ARG A 126 -7.90 4.85 4.33
N PRO A 127 -8.40 4.16 5.36
CA PRO A 127 -9.40 3.13 5.20
C PRO A 127 -10.76 3.74 4.80
N ALA A 128 -11.43 3.13 3.84
CA ALA A 128 -12.76 3.52 3.40
C ALA A 128 -13.73 2.33 3.42
N GLY A 129 -15.01 2.66 3.67
CA GLY A 129 -16.06 1.69 3.96
C GLY A 129 -17.02 2.21 5.03
N THR A 130 -18.26 1.71 5.04
CA THR A 130 -19.31 2.19 5.95
C THR A 130 -19.13 1.62 7.37
N LEU A 131 -19.21 0.30 7.50
CA LEU A 131 -19.11 -0.41 8.79
C LEU A 131 -17.72 -1.01 9.03
N ILE A 132 -17.15 -1.58 7.98
CA ILE A 132 -15.82 -2.20 7.94
C ILE A 132 -15.12 -1.62 6.73
N ALA A 133 -13.81 -1.37 6.84
CA ALA A 133 -13.04 -0.90 5.71
C ALA A 133 -12.83 -2.04 4.71
N ASP A 134 -13.36 -1.90 3.50
CA ASP A 134 -13.21 -2.87 2.42
C ASP A 134 -12.14 -2.43 1.40
N ARG A 135 -11.64 -1.21 1.52
CA ARG A 135 -10.61 -0.64 0.67
C ARG A 135 -9.79 0.43 1.38
N MET A 136 -8.67 0.77 0.76
CA MET A 136 -7.81 1.90 1.12
C MET A 136 -7.87 2.93 -0.01
N GLU A 137 -7.94 4.19 0.35
CA GLU A 137 -8.05 5.32 -0.58
C GLU A 137 -6.83 6.22 -0.39
N LEU A 138 -6.11 6.49 -1.49
CA LEU A 138 -5.09 7.52 -1.57
C LEU A 138 -5.71 8.77 -2.20
N THR A 139 -5.71 9.88 -1.47
CA THR A 139 -6.30 11.16 -1.90
C THR A 139 -5.23 12.22 -1.83
N ARG A 140 -5.01 12.98 -2.91
CA ARG A 140 -4.12 14.16 -2.87
C ARG A 140 -4.67 15.20 -1.91
N ASP A 141 -3.81 16.01 -1.33
CA ASP A 141 -4.28 17.14 -0.54
C ASP A 141 -5.15 18.09 -1.38
N GLY A 142 -6.23 18.60 -0.80
CA GLY A 142 -7.24 19.40 -1.48
C GLY A 142 -8.23 18.65 -2.39
N ASP A 143 -7.96 17.40 -2.77
CA ASP A 143 -8.86 16.61 -3.62
C ASP A 143 -10.07 16.07 -2.84
N ARG A 144 -11.22 16.01 -3.50
CA ARG A 144 -12.47 15.44 -2.92
C ARG A 144 -12.59 13.93 -3.13
N SER A 145 -11.89 13.39 -4.12
CA SER A 145 -12.00 12.01 -4.55
C SER A 145 -10.62 11.34 -4.54
N PRO A 146 -10.53 10.04 -4.24
CA PRO A 146 -9.25 9.34 -4.23
C PRO A 146 -8.66 9.21 -5.64
N VAL A 147 -7.38 9.53 -5.79
CA VAL A 147 -6.65 9.33 -7.05
C VAL A 147 -6.36 7.85 -7.30
N VAL A 148 -6.18 7.07 -6.23
CA VAL A 148 -6.00 5.61 -6.26
C VAL A 148 -6.83 4.95 -5.17
N THR A 149 -7.47 3.83 -5.50
CA THR A 149 -8.21 3.00 -4.55
C THR A 149 -7.70 1.57 -4.62
N HIS A 150 -7.35 1.00 -3.47
CA HIS A 150 -6.91 -0.40 -3.37
C HIS A 150 -7.91 -1.18 -2.53
N THR A 151 -8.62 -2.14 -3.11
CA THR A 151 -9.53 -3.01 -2.36
C THR A 151 -8.73 -3.97 -1.48
N LEU A 152 -9.25 -4.32 -0.32
CA LEU A 152 -8.60 -5.25 0.60
C LEU A 152 -9.13 -6.66 0.39
N ARG A 153 -8.37 -7.68 0.83
CA ARG A 153 -8.87 -9.06 0.81
C ARG A 153 -10.19 -9.17 1.59
N PRO A 154 -11.13 -10.01 1.10
CA PRO A 154 -12.39 -10.29 1.79
C PRO A 154 -12.19 -10.71 3.23
N VAL A 155 -13.08 -10.27 4.12
CA VAL A 155 -13.17 -10.82 5.48
C VAL A 155 -14.06 -12.07 5.42
N PRO A 156 -13.55 -13.26 5.80
CA PRO A 156 -14.36 -14.47 5.86
C PRO A 156 -15.62 -14.26 6.72
N GLY A 157 -16.77 -14.76 6.26
CA GLY A 157 -18.05 -14.63 6.97
C GLY A 157 -18.71 -13.25 6.87
N HIS A 158 -18.13 -12.30 6.12
CA HIS A 158 -18.74 -10.98 5.92
C HIS A 158 -19.54 -10.91 4.60
N PRO A 159 -20.88 -10.74 4.65
CA PRO A 159 -21.78 -10.93 3.50
C PRO A 159 -21.61 -9.92 2.36
N ARG A 160 -20.87 -8.83 2.58
CA ARG A 160 -20.63 -7.77 1.58
C ARG A 160 -19.17 -7.66 1.13
N SER A 161 -18.30 -8.60 1.50
CA SER A 161 -16.95 -8.59 0.95
C SER A 161 -17.01 -9.01 -0.53
N PRO A 162 -16.41 -8.25 -1.47
CA PRO A 162 -16.41 -8.60 -2.89
C PRO A 162 -15.76 -9.99 -3.08
N ALA A 163 -16.40 -10.87 -3.84
CA ALA A 163 -15.85 -12.18 -4.16
C ALA A 163 -14.82 -12.02 -5.28
N GLY A 164 -13.53 -12.00 -4.94
CA GLY A 164 -12.45 -11.86 -5.93
C GLY A 164 -11.10 -11.52 -5.29
N PRO A 165 -10.02 -11.52 -6.09
CA PRO A 165 -8.73 -10.98 -5.63
C PRO A 165 -8.86 -9.48 -5.34
N PRO A 166 -8.00 -8.93 -4.46
CA PRO A 166 -7.84 -7.49 -4.34
C PRO A 166 -7.53 -6.85 -5.68
N THR A 167 -7.91 -5.59 -5.84
CA THR A 167 -7.71 -4.80 -7.05
C THR A 167 -7.18 -3.43 -6.67
N VAL A 168 -6.33 -2.86 -7.52
CA VAL A 168 -5.97 -1.44 -7.47
C VAL A 168 -6.60 -0.73 -8.67
N SER A 169 -7.27 0.38 -8.42
CA SER A 169 -7.89 1.25 -9.42
C SER A 169 -7.36 2.67 -9.31
N TRP A 170 -7.26 3.36 -10.44
CA TRP A 170 -6.66 4.69 -10.52
C TRP A 170 -7.42 5.60 -11.48
N GLN A 171 -7.35 6.90 -11.21
CA GLN A 171 -7.88 7.93 -12.11
C GLN A 171 -6.88 8.27 -13.23
N GLU A 172 -7.35 8.86 -14.31
CA GLU A 172 -6.55 9.19 -15.51
C GLU A 172 -5.31 10.04 -15.19
N GLN A 173 -5.46 10.97 -14.24
CA GLN A 173 -4.41 11.88 -13.79
C GLN A 173 -3.45 11.28 -12.76
N ALA A 174 -3.65 10.01 -12.35
CA ALA A 174 -2.74 9.34 -11.44
C ALA A 174 -1.37 9.17 -12.09
N GLY A 175 -0.30 9.31 -11.32
CA GLY A 175 1.03 8.89 -11.72
C GLY A 175 1.26 7.42 -11.38
N LEU A 176 2.21 6.77 -12.07
CA LEU A 176 2.59 5.39 -11.78
C LEU A 176 3.01 5.21 -10.32
N ALA A 177 3.76 6.16 -9.78
CA ALA A 177 4.18 6.20 -8.38
C ALA A 177 2.98 6.12 -7.43
N GLU A 178 1.93 6.91 -7.68
CA GLU A 178 0.72 6.92 -6.86
C GLU A 178 -0.04 5.58 -6.88
N VAL A 179 0.08 4.81 -7.97
CA VAL A 179 -0.51 3.47 -8.06
C VAL A 179 0.33 2.44 -7.29
N VAL A 180 1.67 2.48 -7.43
CA VAL A 180 2.53 1.48 -6.80
C VAL A 180 2.66 1.69 -5.29
N MET A 181 2.59 2.92 -4.76
CA MET A 181 2.71 3.17 -3.32
C MET A 181 1.65 2.39 -2.50
N PRO A 182 0.33 2.49 -2.78
CA PRO A 182 -0.68 1.68 -2.10
C PRO A 182 -0.50 0.17 -2.31
N VAL A 183 -0.02 -0.28 -3.48
CA VAL A 183 0.26 -1.70 -3.73
C VAL A 183 1.32 -2.20 -2.76
N LEU A 184 2.45 -1.48 -2.64
CA LEU A 184 3.53 -1.84 -1.72
C LEU A 184 3.02 -1.88 -0.26
N TRP A 185 2.31 -0.84 0.18
CA TRP A 185 1.77 -0.78 1.53
C TRP A 185 0.71 -1.84 1.85
N VAL A 186 -0.14 -2.20 0.89
CA VAL A 186 -1.15 -3.26 1.09
C VAL A 186 -0.47 -4.63 1.13
N LEU A 187 0.43 -4.90 0.20
CA LEU A 187 1.18 -6.14 0.14
C LEU A 187 1.99 -6.34 1.43
N ASP A 188 2.63 -5.30 1.95
CA ASP A 188 3.35 -5.34 3.22
C ASP A 188 2.47 -5.14 4.46
N GLN A 189 1.14 -5.16 4.26
CA GLN A 189 0.13 -5.15 5.31
C GLN A 189 0.18 -3.93 6.26
N VAL A 190 0.82 -2.83 5.84
CA VAL A 190 0.95 -1.58 6.60
C VAL A 190 -0.43 -1.01 6.97
N HIS A 191 -1.43 -1.24 6.10
CA HIS A 191 -2.83 -0.85 6.33
C HIS A 191 -3.42 -1.41 7.63
N LYS A 192 -2.91 -2.52 8.19
CA LYS A 192 -3.41 -3.07 9.46
C LYS A 192 -3.29 -2.09 10.62
N GLY A 193 -2.29 -1.21 10.59
CA GLY A 193 -2.11 -0.13 11.57
C GLY A 193 -3.20 0.95 11.52
N LEU A 194 -3.99 0.99 10.45
CA LEU A 194 -5.06 1.97 10.21
C LEU A 194 -6.46 1.42 10.48
N LEU A 195 -6.61 0.09 10.49
CA LEU A 195 -7.90 -0.56 10.66
C LEU A 195 -8.39 -0.50 12.12
N PRO A 196 -9.70 -0.40 12.35
CA PRO A 196 -10.27 -0.53 13.69
C PRO A 196 -9.90 -1.88 14.35
N LYS A 197 -9.67 -1.89 15.67
CA LYS A 197 -9.31 -3.11 16.43
C LYS A 197 -10.27 -4.28 16.19
N ALA A 198 -11.58 -4.00 16.15
CA ALA A 198 -12.60 -5.02 15.90
C ALA A 198 -12.44 -5.70 14.53
N GLN A 199 -12.06 -4.95 13.50
CA GLN A 199 -11.82 -5.50 12.16
C GLN A 199 -10.59 -6.39 12.11
N ARG A 200 -9.51 -5.99 12.80
CA ARG A 200 -8.30 -6.81 12.92
C ARG A 200 -8.57 -8.14 13.67
N ILE A 201 -9.39 -8.11 14.72
CA ILE A 201 -9.85 -9.32 15.43
C ILE A 201 -10.69 -10.21 14.50
N ALA A 202 -11.62 -9.64 13.73
CA ALA A 202 -12.43 -10.39 12.77
C ALA A 202 -11.58 -11.06 11.67
N ARG A 203 -10.40 -10.51 11.38
CA ARG A 203 -9.40 -11.09 10.48
C ARG A 203 -8.42 -12.03 11.18
N LEU A 204 -8.61 -12.32 12.47
CA LEU A 204 -7.73 -13.14 13.32
C LEU A 204 -6.28 -12.63 13.37
N GLU A 205 -6.07 -11.31 13.30
CA GLU A 205 -4.73 -10.69 13.24
C GLU A 205 -4.08 -10.44 14.63
N PHE A 206 -4.76 -10.83 15.71
CA PHE A 206 -4.33 -10.62 17.10
C PHE A 206 -4.29 -11.92 17.93
N LEU A 207 -4.46 -13.07 17.28
CA LEU A 207 -4.38 -14.40 17.86
C LEU A 207 -3.16 -15.10 17.30
#